data_AF-A0A3P7G1U3-F1
#
_entry.id   AF-A0A3P7G1U3-F1
#
_cell.length_a   1.000
_cell.length_b   1.000
_cell.length_c   1.000
_cell.angle_alpha   90.00
_cell.angle_beta   90.00
_cell.angle_gamma   90.00
#
_symmetry.space_group_name_H-M   'P 1'
#
loop_
_entity.id
_entity.type
_entity.pdbx_description
1 polymer ?
#
loop_
_entity_poly.entity_id
_entity_poly.type
_entity_poly.pdbx_seq_one_letter_code
_entity_poly.pdbx_strand_id
1 'polypeptide(L)'
;MQKYLEKTGEIKFERIFSQRLGFLLLKDFADNICETACPQIKFYEAIKEYEKMGTPEERLIKAREIYDHNIMVEMLAHSHVRMF
;
A
#
# COMPACT_ATOMS: atom_id res chain seq x y z
N MET A 1 -3.27 -21.13 -18.18
CA MET A 1 -3.71 -20.64 -16.85
C MET A 1 -4.52 -19.35 -16.93
N GLN A 2 -4.01 -18.27 -17.54
CA GLN A 2 -4.72 -16.97 -17.59
C GLN A 2 -6.18 -17.08 -18.07
N LYS A 3 -6.43 -17.68 -19.25
CA LYS A 3 -7.80 -17.87 -19.78
C LYS A 3 -8.74 -18.63 -18.83
N TYR A 4 -8.20 -19.56 -18.03
CA TYR A 4 -8.99 -20.30 -17.04
C TYR A 4 -9.38 -19.39 -15.87
N LEU A 5 -8.40 -18.68 -15.30
CA LEU A 5 -8.63 -17.74 -14.20
C LEU A 5 -9.56 -16.59 -14.62
N GLU A 6 -9.47 -16.14 -15.88
CA GLU A 6 -10.38 -15.14 -16.44
C GLU A 6 -11.81 -15.68 -16.52
N LYS A 7 -11.98 -16.91 -17.03
CA LYS A 7 -13.28 -17.57 -17.12
C LYS A 7 -13.91 -17.81 -15.74
N THR A 8 -13.12 -18.10 -14.71
CA THR A 8 -13.62 -18.27 -13.33
C THR A 8 -13.77 -16.94 -12.58
N GLY A 9 -13.35 -15.82 -13.17
CA GLY A 9 -13.46 -14.49 -12.55
C GLY A 9 -12.42 -14.19 -11.46
N GLU A 10 -11.32 -14.95 -11.44
CA GLU A 10 -10.23 -14.81 -10.46
C GLU A 10 -9.22 -13.71 -10.84
N ILE A 11 -9.20 -13.26 -12.10
CA ILE A 11 -8.37 -12.12 -12.54
C ILE A 11 -9.08 -10.81 -12.19
N LYS A 12 -9.18 -10.52 -10.90
CA LYS A 12 -9.67 -9.25 -10.35
C LYS A 12 -8.70 -8.77 -9.28
N PHE A 13 -8.55 -7.45 -9.15
CA PHE A 13 -7.64 -6.87 -8.16
C PHE A 13 -7.88 -7.44 -6.76
N GLU A 14 -9.13 -7.41 -6.29
CA GLU A 14 -9.53 -7.91 -4.96
C GLU A 14 -9.14 -9.38 -4.73
N ARG A 15 -9.29 -10.22 -5.77
CA ARG A 15 -8.95 -11.65 -5.72
C ARG A 15 -7.45 -11.88 -5.65
N ILE A 16 -6.68 -11.18 -6.47
CA ILE A 16 -5.22 -11.31 -6.51
C ILE A 16 -4.61 -10.70 -5.25
N PHE A 17 -5.04 -9.50 -4.87
CA PHE A 17 -4.51 -8.77 -3.73
C PHE A 17 -4.79 -9.45 -2.38
N SER A 18 -5.92 -10.15 -2.25
CA SER A 18 -6.22 -10.92 -1.03
C SER A 18 -5.43 -12.23 -0.91
N GLN A 19 -4.82 -12.73 -1.99
CA GLN A 19 -3.96 -13.91 -1.96
C GLN A 19 -2.53 -13.53 -1.56
N ARG A 20 -1.92 -14.25 -0.63
CA ARG A 20 -0.53 -13.96 -0.18
C ARG A 20 0.46 -13.86 -1.34
N LEU A 21 0.42 -14.85 -2.25
CA LEU A 21 1.30 -14.86 -3.42
C LEU A 21 0.94 -13.76 -4.43
N GLY A 22 -0.35 -13.50 -4.63
CA GLY A 22 -0.81 -12.44 -5.52
C GLY A 22 -0.37 -11.05 -5.04
N PHE A 23 -0.48 -10.78 -3.74
CA PHE A 23 0.05 -9.56 -3.12
C PHE A 23 1.56 -9.43 -3.30
N LEU A 24 2.34 -10.48 -3.03
CA LEU A 24 3.81 -10.44 -3.17
C LEU A 24 4.24 -10.15 -4.61
N LEU A 25 3.56 -10.74 -5.60
CA LEU A 25 3.83 -10.47 -7.02
C LEU A 25 3.42 -9.05 -7.42
N LEU A 26 2.29 -8.55 -6.93
CA LEU A 26 1.86 -7.16 -7.16
C LEU A 26 2.84 -6.16 -6.55
N LYS A 27 3.34 -6.43 -5.34
CA LYS A 27 4.37 -5.62 -4.68
C LYS A 27 5.68 -5.65 -5.47
N ASP A 28 6.16 -6.82 -5.86
CA ASP A 28 7.38 -6.97 -6.65
C ASP A 28 7.29 -6.19 -7.97
N PHE A 29 6.15 -6.27 -8.65
CA PHE A 29 5.88 -5.47 -9.84
C PHE A 29 5.95 -3.96 -9.54
N ALA A 30 5.30 -3.50 -8.46
CA ALA A 30 5.30 -2.08 -8.09
C ALA A 30 6.69 -1.56 -7.70
N ASP A 31 7.52 -2.38 -7.05
CA ASP A 31 8.85 -1.98 -6.55
C ASP A 31 9.93 -2.07 -7.65
N ASN A 32 9.84 -3.05 -8.56
CA ASN A 32 10.94 -3.39 -9.48
C ASN A 32 10.63 -3.15 -10.96
N ILE A 33 9.36 -3.03 -11.35
CA ILE A 33 8.95 -2.95 -12.77
C ILE A 33 8.23 -1.64 -13.06
N CYS A 34 7.41 -1.14 -12.13
CA CYS A 34 6.65 0.08 -12.33
C CYS A 34 7.55 1.32 -12.34
N GLU A 35 7.52 2.10 -13.42
CA GLU A 35 8.32 3.33 -13.56
C GLU A 35 7.88 4.42 -12.57
N THR A 36 6.59 4.43 -12.21
CA THR A 36 6.02 5.32 -11.20
C THR A 36 6.03 4.68 -9.82
N ALA A 37 6.55 5.40 -8.83
CA ALA A 37 6.48 4.97 -7.44
C ALA A 37 5.02 4.75 -7.01
N CYS A 38 4.76 3.63 -6.32
CA CYS A 38 3.45 3.31 -5.77
C CYS A 38 3.49 3.43 -4.23
N PRO A 39 3.40 4.65 -3.67
CA PRO A 39 3.45 4.86 -2.22
C PRO A 39 2.32 4.13 -1.47
N GLN A 40 1.21 3.83 -2.15
CA GLN A 40 0.06 3.14 -1.59
C GLN A 40 0.41 1.74 -1.07
N ILE A 41 1.33 1.02 -1.72
CA ILE A 41 1.76 -0.31 -1.23
C ILE A 41 2.56 -0.18 0.06
N LYS A 42 3.50 0.78 0.14
CA LYS A 42 4.27 1.04 1.36
C LYS A 42 3.38 1.48 2.52
N PHE A 43 2.41 2.35 2.24
CA PHE A 43 1.43 2.77 3.23
C PHE A 43 0.56 1.61 3.73
N TYR A 44 0.07 0.76 2.82
CA TYR A 44 -0.68 -0.45 3.16
C TYR A 44 0.14 -1.38 4.06
N GLU A 45 1.41 -1.64 3.72
CA GLU A 45 2.29 -2.49 4.54
C GLU A 45 2.53 -1.89 5.93
N ALA A 46 2.75 -0.58 6.03
CA ALA A 46 2.94 0.10 7.31
C ALA A 46 1.69 -0.02 8.21
N ILE A 47 0.49 0.09 7.63
CA ILE A 47 -0.78 -0.16 8.35
C ILE A 47 -0.86 -1.63 8.78
N LYS A 48 -0.52 -2.59 7.91
CA LYS A 48 -0.51 -4.02 8.25
C LYS A 48 0.52 -4.38 9.33
N GLU A 49 1.62 -3.65 9.42
CA GLU A 49 2.58 -3.77 10.51
C GLU A 49 2.01 -3.17 11.81
N TYR A 50 1.41 -1.98 11.73
CA TYR A 50 0.73 -1.33 12.85
C TYR A 50 -0.41 -2.17 13.45
N GLU A 51 -1.19 -2.87 12.62
CA GLU A 51 -2.25 -3.80 13.04
C GLU A 51 -1.72 -4.95 13.92
N LYS A 52 -0.43 -5.30 13.82
CA LYS A 52 0.20 -6.39 14.56
C LYS A 52 0.85 -5.95 15.88
N MET A 53 0.93 -4.64 16.14
CA MET A 53 1.57 -4.10 17.34
C MET A 53 0.74 -4.43 18.59
N GLY A 54 1.41 -4.92 19.63
CA GLY A 54 0.75 -5.46 20.83
C GLY A 54 0.45 -4.40 21.90
N THR A 55 1.24 -3.33 21.96
CA THR A 55 1.13 -2.34 23.03
C THR A 55 0.59 -0.98 22.53
N PRO A 56 -0.17 -0.25 23.35
CA PRO A 56 -0.61 1.11 23.04
C PRO A 56 0.55 2.07 22.74
N GLU A 57 1.66 1.94 23.46
CA GLU A 57 2.85 2.79 23.33
C GLU A 57 3.51 2.62 21.96
N GLU A 58 3.76 1.37 21.54
CA GLU A 58 4.30 1.06 20.21
C GLU A 58 3.35 1.54 19.11
N ARG A 59 2.03 1.35 19.31
CA ARG A 59 1.03 1.85 18.38
C ARG A 59 1.08 3.37 18.26
N LEU A 60 1.22 4.11 19.36
CA LEU A 60 1.25 5.57 19.31
C LEU A 60 2.47 6.08 18.54
N ILE A 61 3.65 5.49 18.77
CA ILE A 61 4.88 5.81 18.03
C ILE A 61 4.70 5.49 16.53
N LYS A 62 4.28 4.26 16.20
CA LYS A 62 4.12 3.83 14.81
C LYS A 62 3.03 4.62 14.07
N ALA A 63 1.92 4.97 14.73
CA ALA A 63 0.87 5.80 14.15
C ALA A 63 1.39 7.20 13.80
N ARG A 64 2.20 7.78 14.69
CA ARG A 64 2.84 9.08 14.42
C ARG A 64 3.78 9.00 13.22
N GLU A 65 4.63 7.98 13.16
CA GLU A 65 5.52 7.74 12.02
C GLU A 65 4.75 7.59 10.72
N ILE A 66 3.67 6.78 10.71
CA ILE A 66 2.83 6.56 9.53
C ILE A 66 2.20 7.86 9.04
N TYR A 67 1.69 8.67 9.97
CA TYR A 67 1.09 9.97 9.65
C TYR A 67 2.11 10.92 9.03
N ASP A 68 3.26 11.11 9.68
CA ASP A 68 4.27 12.07 9.24
C ASP A 68 4.87 11.68 7.88
N HIS A 69 5.08 10.39 7.60
CA HIS A 69 5.73 9.93 6.36
C HIS A 69 4.79 9.75 5.16
N ASN A 70 3.53 9.36 5.38
CA ASN A 70 2.63 9.01 4.28
C ASN A 70 1.51 10.02 4.07
N ILE A 71 0.97 10.61 5.14
CA ILE A 71 -0.21 11.49 5.06
C ILE A 71 0.25 12.95 5.00
N MET A 72 1.10 13.37 5.94
CA MET A 72 1.50 14.77 6.04
C MET A 72 2.29 15.23 4.80
N VAL A 73 3.16 14.37 4.25
CA VAL A 73 3.91 14.68 3.02
C VAL A 73 2.97 14.95 1.84
N GLU A 74 1.95 14.12 1.63
CA GLU A 74 0.96 14.34 0.56
C GLU A 74 0.11 15.59 0.82
N MET A 75 -0.33 15.82 2.06
CA MET A 75 -1.07 17.03 2.41
C MET A 75 -0.26 18.30 2.12
N LEU A 76 1.03 18.29 2.45
CA LEU A 76 1.94 19.40 2.15
C LEU A 76 2.14 19.59 0.64
N ALA A 77 2.32 18.49 -0.10
CA ALA A 77 2.44 18.54 -1.56
C ALA A 77 1.22 19.20 -2.23
N HIS A 78 0.01 18.92 -1.74
CA HIS A 78 -1.22 19.55 -2.24
C HIS A 78 -1.44 20.98 -1.77
N SER A 79 -0.87 21.38 -0.63
CA SER A 79 -1.03 22.74 -0.11
C SER A 79 -0.29 23.81 -0.92
N HIS A 80 0.75 23.44 -1.69
CA HIS A 80 1.46 24.37 -2.58
C HIS A 80 0.78 24.59 -3.95
N VAL A 81 -0.25 23.81 -4.30
CA VAL A 81 -0.89 23.85 -5.63
C VAL A 81 -1.89 25.02 -5.77
N ARG A 82 -2.16 25.80 -4.72
CA ARG A 82 -3.09 26.96 -4.78
C ARG A 82 -2.43 28.34 -4.87
N MET A 83 -1.13 28.44 -5.11
CA MET A 83 -0.42 29.74 -5.17
C MET A 83 0.12 30.14 -6.55
N PHE A 84 -0.33 29.51 -7.64
CA PHE A 84 -0.04 29.95 -9.01
C PHE A 84 -1.27 29.88 -9.91
#